data_AF-A0A8S3QC29-F1
#
_entry.id   AF-A0A8S3QC29-F1
#
_cell.length_a   1.000
_cell.length_b   1.000
_cell.length_c   1.000
_cell.angle_alpha   90.00
_cell.angle_beta   90.00
_cell.angle_gamma   90.00
#
_symmetry.space_group_name_H-M   'P 1'
#
loop_
_entity.id
_entity.type
_entity.pdbx_description
1 polymer ?
#
loop_
_entity_poly.entity_id
_entity_poly.type
_entity_poly.pdbx_seq_one_letter_code
_entity_poly.pdbx_strand_id
1 'polypeptide(L)'
;MFGVTHVIAVDGYSGKIVGYTSMPVKNNITIYEDVYRSAVLKYGMWDQMRVDHGKEFFLCLYMQEKNEQYRNRREYQPYCQTTSIKNHRVERLWVEINNRLNFPIKRAIVQSVNENRIDLDDDIVKYCVSSLLLNLCRIGLKTVVESWNVHPIPGKGKPNELALLKAHTGDIPPELLPSGGDAADSYMNDIGSNLKLPRDFAPNPFQTEDDMLECENTLTMRYPNLQLLISACLNNNDKPLQDAVEYIIQITKNILSR
;
A
#
# COMPACT_ATOMS: atom_id res chain seq x y z
N MET A 1 -3.40 10.29 -2.06
CA MET A 1 -2.42 11.39 -1.88
C MET A 1 -1.56 11.42 -3.13
N PHE A 2 -1.63 12.45 -3.99
CA PHE A 2 -0.71 12.64 -5.14
C PHE A 2 -0.25 11.35 -5.86
N GLY A 3 -1.20 10.48 -6.24
CA GLY A 3 -0.87 9.19 -6.87
C GLY A 3 -0.32 8.10 -5.97
N VAL A 4 -0.69 8.12 -4.69
CA VAL A 4 -0.40 7.08 -3.71
C VAL A 4 -1.64 6.81 -2.87
N THR A 5 -1.97 5.53 -2.74
CA THR A 5 -2.94 4.98 -1.81
C THR A 5 -2.31 3.82 -1.07
N HIS A 6 -2.67 3.65 0.20
CA HIS A 6 -2.24 2.51 1.00
C HIS A 6 -3.40 1.53 1.20
N VAL A 7 -3.07 0.27 1.38
CA VAL A 7 -4.00 -0.76 1.87
C VAL A 7 -3.30 -1.49 3.00
N ILE A 8 -4.04 -1.76 4.08
CA ILE A 8 -3.53 -2.43 5.27
C ILE A 8 -4.52 -3.50 5.73
N ALA A 9 -4.00 -4.60 6.24
CA ALA A 9 -4.74 -5.66 6.90
C ALA A 9 -4.29 -5.77 8.36
N VAL A 10 -5.25 -5.89 9.26
CA VAL A 10 -5.03 -5.89 10.70
C VAL A 10 -5.67 -7.13 11.30
N ASP A 11 -4.93 -7.83 12.15
CA ASP A 11 -5.48 -8.92 12.95
C ASP A 11 -6.49 -8.38 13.97
N GLY A 12 -7.72 -8.86 13.88
CA GLY A 12 -8.82 -8.49 14.76
C GLY A 12 -8.63 -8.91 16.22
N TYR A 13 -7.73 -9.84 16.53
CA TYR A 13 -7.42 -10.18 17.91
C TYR A 13 -6.34 -9.25 18.48
N SER A 14 -5.12 -9.35 17.95
CA SER A 14 -3.92 -8.69 18.50
C SER A 14 -3.83 -7.20 18.15
N GLY A 15 -4.52 -6.74 17.11
CA GLY A 15 -4.33 -5.39 16.55
C GLY A 15 -3.03 -5.23 15.74
N LYS A 16 -2.35 -6.34 15.44
CA LYS A 16 -1.14 -6.37 14.62
C LYS A 16 -1.48 -6.08 13.16
N ILE A 17 -0.69 -5.23 12.52
CA ILE A 17 -0.73 -5.08 11.07
C ILE A 17 -0.01 -6.28 10.47
N VAL A 18 -0.74 -7.06 9.67
CA VAL A 18 -0.31 -8.35 9.13
C VAL A 18 -0.06 -8.31 7.62
N GLY A 19 -0.60 -7.31 6.93
CA GLY A 19 -0.33 -7.07 5.52
C GLY A 19 -0.46 -5.59 5.22
N TYR A 20 0.33 -5.07 4.29
CA TYR A 20 0.25 -3.68 3.87
C TYR A 20 0.93 -3.49 2.51
N THR A 21 0.46 -2.52 1.74
CA THR A 21 1.10 -2.12 0.49
C THR A 21 0.77 -0.65 0.18
N SER A 22 1.55 -0.06 -0.73
CA SER A 22 1.25 1.23 -1.34
C SER A 22 1.23 1.07 -2.85
N MET A 23 0.24 1.67 -3.50
CA MET A 23 0.03 1.60 -4.94
C MET A 23 -0.49 2.93 -5.49
N PRO A 24 -0.39 3.19 -6.80
CA PRO A 24 -0.93 4.42 -7.38
C PRO A 24 -2.45 4.51 -7.30
N VAL A 25 -3.12 3.43 -7.72
CA VAL A 25 -4.56 3.27 -7.71
C VAL A 25 -4.93 1.90 -7.16
N LYS A 26 -5.94 1.86 -6.28
CA LYS A 26 -6.44 0.60 -5.69
C LYS A 26 -6.87 -0.37 -6.79
N ASN A 27 -6.28 -1.56 -6.77
CA ASN A 27 -6.57 -2.62 -7.73
C ASN A 27 -6.62 -3.99 -7.05
N ASN A 28 -7.32 -4.93 -7.67
CA ASN A 28 -7.57 -6.25 -7.08
C ASN A 28 -6.31 -7.10 -6.95
N ILE A 29 -5.43 -7.05 -7.95
CA ILE A 29 -4.26 -7.93 -8.06
C ILE A 29 -3.25 -7.58 -6.98
N THR A 30 -2.84 -6.30 -6.87
CA THR A 30 -1.86 -5.86 -5.87
C THR A 30 -2.38 -6.03 -4.45
N ILE A 31 -3.67 -5.78 -4.19
CA ILE A 31 -4.25 -5.99 -2.86
C ILE A 31 -4.23 -7.48 -2.50
N TYR A 32 -4.58 -8.35 -3.44
CA TYR A 32 -4.52 -9.79 -3.20
C TYR A 32 -3.07 -10.25 -2.97
N GLU A 33 -2.14 -9.93 -3.86
CA GLU A 33 -0.75 -10.42 -3.81
C GLU A 33 -0.01 -9.90 -2.56
N ASP A 34 0.04 -8.58 -2.39
CA ASP A 34 0.91 -7.95 -1.40
C ASP A 34 0.30 -7.93 0.00
N VAL A 35 -1.02 -7.99 0.11
CA VAL A 35 -1.73 -7.87 1.39
C VAL A 35 -2.33 -9.21 1.80
N TYR A 36 -3.29 -9.73 1.04
CA TYR A 36 -4.03 -10.93 1.46
C TYR A 36 -3.17 -12.19 1.40
N ARG A 37 -2.68 -12.54 0.21
CA ARG A 37 -1.86 -13.74 -0.04
C ARG A 37 -0.61 -13.74 0.83
N SER A 38 0.13 -12.64 0.84
CA SER A 38 1.33 -12.49 1.68
C SER A 38 1.03 -12.66 3.18
N ALA A 39 -0.09 -12.13 3.67
CA ALA A 39 -0.48 -12.32 5.07
C ALA A 39 -0.89 -13.76 5.36
N VAL A 40 -1.68 -14.39 4.50
CA VAL A 40 -2.15 -15.77 4.69
C VAL A 40 -0.99 -16.76 4.61
N LEU A 41 -0.05 -16.60 3.67
CA LEU A 41 1.15 -17.42 3.59
C LEU A 41 2.02 -17.32 4.85
N LYS A 42 2.06 -16.14 5.47
CA LYS A 42 2.91 -15.88 6.63
C LYS A 42 2.28 -16.27 7.95
N TYR A 43 0.98 -16.08 8.10
CA TYR A 43 0.28 -16.20 9.37
C TYR A 43 -0.78 -17.30 9.38
N GLY A 44 -1.18 -17.83 8.22
CA GLY A 44 -2.28 -18.79 8.06
C GLY A 44 -3.61 -18.13 7.67
N MET A 45 -4.62 -18.95 7.45
CA MET A 45 -5.96 -18.56 7.00
C MET A 45 -6.82 -18.03 8.15
N TRP A 46 -7.31 -16.78 8.05
CA TRP A 46 -8.23 -16.23 9.06
C TRP A 46 -9.64 -16.82 8.96
N ASP A 47 -10.31 -16.97 10.09
CA ASP A 47 -11.70 -17.44 10.16
C ASP A 47 -12.69 -16.50 9.46
N GLN A 48 -12.44 -15.19 9.44
CA GLN A 48 -13.28 -14.24 8.74
C GLN A 48 -12.47 -13.02 8.31
N MET A 49 -12.58 -12.64 7.03
CA MET A 49 -12.07 -11.37 6.53
C MET A 49 -13.14 -10.28 6.64
N ARG A 50 -12.78 -9.08 7.09
CA ARG A 50 -13.69 -7.92 7.14
C ARG A 50 -13.18 -6.79 6.26
N VAL A 51 -13.99 -6.37 5.31
CA VAL A 51 -13.69 -5.27 4.38
C VAL A 51 -14.89 -4.36 4.21
N ASP A 52 -14.71 -3.24 3.51
CA ASP A 52 -15.82 -2.45 3.03
C ASP A 52 -16.46 -3.05 1.75
N HIS A 53 -17.49 -2.40 1.21
CA HIS A 53 -18.12 -2.82 -0.04
C HIS A 53 -17.30 -2.45 -1.31
N GLY A 54 -16.02 -2.08 -1.16
CA GLY A 54 -15.14 -1.74 -2.25
C GLY A 54 -14.89 -2.92 -3.19
N LYS A 55 -15.00 -2.68 -4.50
CA LYS A 55 -14.77 -3.71 -5.53
C LYS A 55 -13.31 -4.18 -5.59
N GLU A 56 -12.37 -3.38 -5.10
CA GLU A 56 -10.95 -3.70 -5.06
C GLU A 56 -10.60 -4.91 -4.18
N PHE A 57 -11.52 -5.40 -3.34
CA PHE A 57 -11.30 -6.57 -2.48
C PHE A 57 -11.88 -7.88 -3.05
N PHE A 58 -12.57 -7.85 -4.19
CA PHE A 58 -13.27 -9.02 -4.74
C PHE A 58 -12.40 -10.25 -4.89
N LEU A 59 -11.17 -10.07 -5.37
CA LEU A 59 -10.22 -11.18 -5.52
C LEU A 59 -9.85 -11.82 -4.17
N CYS A 60 -9.65 -11.02 -3.13
CA CYS A 60 -9.42 -11.54 -1.78
C CYS A 60 -10.65 -12.28 -1.23
N LEU A 61 -11.86 -11.75 -1.47
CA LEU A 61 -13.10 -12.37 -1.00
C LEU A 61 -13.34 -13.73 -1.66
N TYR A 62 -13.12 -13.79 -2.98
CA TYR A 62 -13.20 -15.03 -3.76
C TYR A 62 -12.21 -16.08 -3.25
N MET A 63 -10.94 -15.70 -3.03
CA MET A 63 -9.93 -16.64 -2.54
C MET A 63 -10.17 -17.09 -1.09
N GLN A 64 -10.75 -16.22 -0.25
CA GLN A 64 -11.17 -16.54 1.10
C GLN A 64 -12.33 -17.55 1.13
N GLU A 65 -13.28 -17.40 0.22
CA GLU A 65 -14.43 -18.30 0.07
C GLU A 65 -14.01 -19.65 -0.53
N LYS A 66 -13.20 -19.64 -1.59
CA LYS A 66 -12.68 -20.85 -2.26
C LYS A 66 -11.88 -21.76 -1.34
N ASN A 67 -11.25 -21.19 -0.31
CA ASN A 67 -10.41 -21.89 0.65
C ASN A 67 -11.04 -21.99 2.04
N GLU A 68 -12.37 -21.86 2.16
CA GLU A 68 -13.03 -21.77 3.45
C GLU A 68 -12.84 -23.01 4.34
N GLN A 69 -12.55 -24.18 3.75
CA GLN A 69 -12.26 -25.40 4.49
C GLN A 69 -10.95 -25.30 5.29
N TYR A 70 -10.04 -24.39 4.98
CA TYR A 70 -8.78 -24.21 5.71
C TYR A 70 -8.91 -23.25 6.90
N ARG A 71 -10.13 -22.77 7.20
CA ARG A 71 -10.42 -21.98 8.40
C ARG A 71 -10.63 -22.89 9.61
N ASN A 72 -10.24 -22.41 10.79
CA ASN A 72 -10.44 -23.14 12.05
C ASN A 72 -11.92 -23.16 12.45
N ARG A 73 -12.62 -22.02 12.32
CA ARG A 73 -14.02 -21.87 12.69
C ARG A 73 -14.88 -21.61 11.47
N ARG A 74 -15.57 -22.66 11.01
CA ARG A 74 -16.42 -22.62 9.81
C ARG A 74 -17.87 -22.18 10.07
N GLU A 75 -18.23 -21.98 11.34
CA GLU A 75 -19.56 -21.46 11.75
C GLU A 75 -19.83 -20.03 11.26
N TYR A 76 -18.76 -19.26 11.03
CA TYR A 76 -18.85 -17.90 10.51
C TYR A 76 -18.70 -17.89 9.00
N GLN A 77 -19.37 -16.93 8.35
CA GLN A 77 -19.15 -16.61 6.95
C GLN A 77 -17.66 -16.29 6.69
N PRO A 78 -17.07 -16.74 5.57
CA PRO A 78 -15.65 -16.52 5.26
C PRO A 78 -15.25 -15.05 5.24
N TYR A 79 -16.19 -14.16 4.91
CA TYR A 79 -16.00 -12.73 4.97
C TYR A 79 -17.25 -11.98 5.43
N CYS A 80 -17.06 -10.72 5.81
CA CYS A 80 -18.12 -9.78 6.15
C CYS A 80 -17.81 -8.43 5.51
N GLN A 81 -18.71 -7.95 4.63
CA GLN A 81 -18.64 -6.61 4.10
C GLN A 81 -19.48 -5.66 4.96
N THR A 82 -18.91 -4.52 5.32
CA THR A 82 -19.58 -3.51 6.14
C THR A 82 -19.36 -2.10 5.59
N THR A 83 -20.18 -1.14 5.99
CA THR A 83 -19.88 0.28 5.73
C THR A 83 -18.61 0.69 6.48
N SER A 84 -17.79 1.59 5.91
CA SER A 84 -16.53 2.07 6.52
C SER A 84 -16.69 2.53 7.97
N ILE A 85 -17.80 3.20 8.28
CA ILE A 85 -18.16 3.69 9.63
C ILE A 85 -18.19 2.57 10.68
N LYS A 86 -18.42 1.32 10.28
CA LYS A 86 -18.51 0.15 11.17
C LYS A 86 -17.16 -0.56 11.38
N ASN A 87 -16.08 -0.11 10.72
CA ASN A 87 -14.75 -0.70 10.84
C ASN A 87 -13.81 0.14 11.73
N HIS A 88 -14.25 0.48 12.94
CA HIS A 88 -13.57 1.40 13.86
C HIS A 88 -12.09 1.07 14.15
N ARG A 89 -11.69 -0.20 14.07
CA ARG A 89 -10.29 -0.61 14.31
C ARG A 89 -9.36 -0.13 13.21
N VAL A 90 -9.75 -0.35 11.95
CA VAL A 90 -8.98 0.09 10.79
C VAL A 90 -9.03 1.62 10.68
N GLU A 91 -10.18 2.24 10.97
CA GLU A 91 -10.31 3.71 10.98
C GLU A 91 -9.36 4.37 12.00
N ARG A 92 -9.21 3.81 13.21
CA ARG A 92 -8.24 4.33 14.18
C ARG A 92 -6.81 4.24 13.67
N LEU A 93 -6.47 3.15 12.99
CA LEU A 93 -5.14 2.99 12.42
C LEU A 93 -4.88 3.97 11.27
N TRP A 94 -5.90 4.31 10.50
CA TRP A 94 -5.79 5.33 9.46
C TRP A 94 -5.44 6.70 10.02
N VAL A 95 -5.94 7.07 11.20
CA VAL A 95 -5.53 8.31 11.88
C VAL A 95 -4.03 8.33 12.13
N GLU A 96 -3.45 7.21 12.58
CA GLU A 96 -2.02 7.09 12.85
C GLU A 96 -1.19 7.16 11.57
N ILE A 97 -1.57 6.43 10.52
CA ILE A 97 -0.87 6.47 9.22
C ILE A 97 -0.95 7.89 8.63
N ASN A 98 -2.11 8.55 8.73
CA ASN A 98 -2.27 9.89 8.22
C ASN A 98 -1.35 10.88 8.96
N ASN A 99 -1.35 10.86 10.29
CA ASN A 99 -0.53 11.78 11.09
C ASN A 99 0.97 11.54 10.90
N ARG A 100 1.41 10.28 10.83
CA ARG A 100 2.84 9.93 10.80
C ARG A 100 3.44 9.92 9.40
N LEU A 101 2.65 9.76 8.34
CA LEU A 101 3.13 9.61 6.97
C LEU A 101 2.47 10.59 6.00
N ASN A 102 1.14 10.53 5.86
CA ASN A 102 0.47 11.26 4.77
C ASN A 102 0.47 12.77 4.97
N PHE A 103 0.23 13.26 6.18
CA PHE A 103 0.16 14.69 6.45
C PHE A 103 1.52 15.39 6.32
N PRO A 104 2.65 14.84 6.81
CA PRO A 104 3.97 15.38 6.54
C PRO A 104 4.28 15.50 5.03
N ILE A 105 4.05 14.44 4.26
CA ILE A 105 4.26 14.46 2.81
C ILE A 105 3.32 15.46 2.15
N LYS A 106 2.04 15.46 2.54
CA LYS A 106 1.06 16.39 1.98
C LYS A 106 1.45 17.83 2.24
N ARG A 107 1.93 18.15 3.43
CA ARG A 107 2.43 19.49 3.77
C ARG A 107 3.57 19.90 2.83
N ALA A 108 4.60 19.06 2.68
CA ALA A 108 5.74 19.35 1.83
C ALA A 108 5.34 19.65 0.37
N ILE A 109 4.48 18.81 -0.21
CA ILE A 109 4.06 18.92 -1.62
C ILE A 109 3.09 20.08 -1.82
N VAL A 110 2.10 20.27 -0.94
CA VAL A 110 1.18 21.41 -1.01
C VAL A 110 1.94 22.73 -0.88
N GLN A 111 2.98 22.79 -0.04
CA GLN A 111 3.85 23.96 0.04
C GLN A 111 4.56 24.23 -1.30
N SER A 112 5.14 23.21 -1.95
CA SER A 112 5.77 23.39 -3.27
C SER A 112 4.78 23.87 -4.34
N VAL A 113 3.53 23.41 -4.31
CA VAL A 113 2.47 23.90 -5.21
C VAL A 113 2.14 25.36 -4.90
N ASN A 114 1.93 25.71 -3.63
CA ASN A 114 1.59 27.07 -3.23
C ASN A 114 2.72 28.08 -3.53
N GLU A 115 3.97 27.63 -3.51
CA GLU A 115 5.16 28.41 -3.88
C GLU A 115 5.40 28.45 -5.41
N ASN A 116 4.51 27.85 -6.21
CA ASN A 116 4.63 27.70 -7.68
C ASN A 116 5.94 27.00 -8.11
N ARG A 117 6.50 26.14 -7.27
CA ARG A 117 7.72 25.36 -7.58
C ARG A 117 7.41 24.14 -8.44
N ILE A 118 6.18 23.63 -8.36
CA ILE A 118 5.67 22.53 -9.17
C ILE A 118 4.24 22.82 -9.61
N ASP A 119 3.88 22.32 -10.79
CA ASP A 119 2.53 22.39 -11.34
C ASP A 119 1.94 20.98 -11.41
N LEU A 120 0.96 20.67 -10.56
CA LEU A 120 0.31 19.37 -10.52
C LEU A 120 -0.79 19.21 -11.58
N ASP A 121 -0.99 20.17 -12.49
CA ASP A 121 -1.83 19.99 -13.68
C ASP A 121 -1.04 19.40 -14.87
N ASP A 122 0.30 19.58 -14.89
CA ASP A 122 1.24 18.96 -15.84
C ASP A 122 1.39 17.45 -15.57
N ASP A 123 1.10 16.62 -16.58
CA ASP A 123 1.15 15.15 -16.46
C ASP A 123 2.55 14.60 -16.21
N ILE A 124 3.60 15.24 -16.73
CA ILE A 124 5.00 14.88 -16.44
C ILE A 124 5.28 15.12 -14.95
N VAL A 125 4.84 16.26 -14.42
CA VAL A 125 5.01 16.58 -13.01
C VAL A 125 4.21 15.61 -12.13
N LYS A 126 2.95 15.30 -12.47
CA LYS A 126 2.15 14.29 -11.76
C LYS A 126 2.84 12.93 -11.75
N TYR A 127 3.38 12.50 -12.89
CA TYR A 127 4.13 11.25 -13.01
C TYR A 127 5.33 11.25 -12.07
N CYS A 128 6.23 12.23 -12.19
CA CYS A 128 7.43 12.34 -11.37
C CYS A 128 7.11 12.37 -9.86
N VAL A 129 6.12 13.19 -9.46
CA VAL A 129 5.68 13.28 -8.06
C VAL A 129 5.14 11.95 -7.58
N SER A 130 4.21 11.33 -8.32
CA SER A 130 3.59 10.07 -7.89
C SER A 130 4.60 8.92 -7.80
N SER A 131 5.53 8.80 -8.75
CA SER A 131 6.54 7.75 -8.78
C SER A 131 7.53 7.88 -7.62
N LEU A 132 8.04 9.09 -7.35
CA LEU A 132 8.93 9.32 -6.21
C LEU A 132 8.20 9.11 -4.87
N LEU A 133 6.99 9.67 -4.73
CA LEU A 133 6.22 9.55 -3.50
C LEU A 133 5.80 8.10 -3.23
N LEU A 134 5.50 7.30 -4.24
CA LEU A 134 5.17 5.89 -4.07
C LEU A 134 6.33 5.14 -3.40
N ASN A 135 7.56 5.35 -3.86
CA ASN A 135 8.76 4.73 -3.28
C ASN A 135 9.00 5.20 -1.84
N LEU A 136 8.92 6.51 -1.59
CA LEU A 136 9.07 7.06 -0.24
C LEU A 136 7.98 6.57 0.72
N CYS A 137 6.75 6.46 0.23
CA CYS A 137 5.61 5.96 0.99
C CYS A 137 5.73 4.49 1.36
N ARG A 138 6.27 3.65 0.47
CA ARG A 138 6.55 2.24 0.78
C ARG A 138 7.52 2.12 1.94
N ILE A 139 8.58 2.93 1.92
CA ILE A 139 9.58 3.00 3.00
C ILE A 139 8.93 3.52 4.30
N GLY A 140 8.25 4.66 4.24
CA GLY A 140 7.62 5.28 5.40
C GLY A 140 6.54 4.40 6.03
N LEU A 141 5.70 3.75 5.21
CA LEU A 141 4.66 2.84 5.69
C LEU A 141 5.26 1.63 6.40
N LYS A 142 6.35 1.05 5.86
CA LYS A 142 7.08 -0.02 6.53
C LYS A 142 7.55 0.41 7.92
N THR A 143 8.18 1.59 8.06
CA THR A 143 8.62 2.12 9.35
C THR A 143 7.45 2.32 10.32
N VAL A 144 6.31 2.86 9.84
CA VAL A 144 5.10 3.02 10.65
C VAL A 144 4.58 1.68 11.14
N VAL A 145 4.53 0.66 10.28
CA VAL A 145 4.05 -0.68 10.62
C VAL A 145 4.96 -1.37 11.64
N GLU A 146 6.28 -1.30 11.44
CA GLU A 146 7.27 -1.86 12.36
C GLU A 146 7.14 -1.22 13.74
N SER A 147 7.01 0.11 13.79
CA SER A 147 6.78 0.86 15.04
C SER A 147 5.45 0.50 15.69
N TRP A 148 4.36 0.42 14.91
CA TRP A 148 3.03 0.09 15.43
C TRP A 148 3.00 -1.29 16.09
N ASN A 149 3.58 -2.29 15.42
CA ASN A 149 3.51 -3.68 15.86
C ASN A 149 4.29 -3.95 17.16
N VAL A 150 5.22 -3.07 17.54
CA VAL A 150 5.95 -3.12 18.82
C VAL A 150 5.48 -2.10 19.85
N HIS A 151 4.55 -1.20 19.49
CA HIS A 151 4.04 -0.17 20.39
C HIS A 151 2.98 -0.75 21.35
N PRO A 152 3.02 -0.45 22.66
CA PRO A 152 2.02 -0.92 23.61
C PRO A 152 0.65 -0.26 23.37
N ILE A 153 -0.39 -1.06 23.12
CA ILE A 153 -1.77 -0.56 23.09
C ILE A 153 -2.27 -0.46 24.54
N PRO A 154 -2.70 0.73 25.00
CA PRO A 154 -3.20 0.92 26.36
C PRO A 154 -4.28 -0.11 26.74
N GLY A 155 -4.10 -0.78 27.87
CA GLY A 155 -5.03 -1.79 28.38
C GLY A 155 -5.06 -3.12 27.61
N LYS A 156 -4.17 -3.33 26.62
CA LYS A 156 -4.08 -4.61 25.88
C LYS A 156 -2.68 -5.23 25.89
N GLY A 157 -1.64 -4.44 25.63
CA GLY A 157 -0.27 -4.94 25.41
C GLY A 157 0.22 -4.66 23.99
N LYS A 158 1.36 -5.26 23.60
CA LYS A 158 1.95 -5.01 22.27
C LYS A 158 1.37 -5.96 21.22
N PRO A 159 1.06 -5.48 19.99
CA PRO A 159 0.48 -6.33 18.96
C PRO A 159 1.30 -7.58 18.63
N ASN A 160 2.63 -7.47 18.54
CA ASN A 160 3.49 -8.63 18.30
C ASN A 160 3.43 -9.67 19.42
N GLU A 161 3.42 -9.23 20.69
CA GLU A 161 3.32 -10.13 21.84
C GLU A 161 1.94 -10.79 21.88
N LEU A 162 0.88 -10.01 21.68
CA LEU A 162 -0.50 -10.50 21.65
C LEU A 162 -0.74 -11.54 20.54
N ALA A 163 -0.16 -11.33 19.36
CA ALA A 163 -0.27 -12.27 18.24
C ALA A 163 0.33 -13.65 18.54
N LEU A 164 1.34 -13.73 19.41
CA LEU A 164 1.96 -14.99 19.82
C LEU A 164 1.14 -15.76 20.85
N LEU A 165 0.30 -15.07 21.65
CA LEU A 165 -0.52 -15.70 22.68
C LEU A 165 -1.61 -16.61 22.11
N LYS A 166 -2.02 -16.37 20.86
CA LYS A 166 -3.12 -17.11 20.24
C LYS A 166 -3.04 -17.04 18.71
N ALA A 167 -2.49 -18.09 18.11
CA ALA A 167 -2.64 -18.30 16.67
C ALA A 167 -4.09 -18.73 16.39
N HIS A 168 -4.83 -17.83 15.76
CA HIS A 168 -6.25 -18.02 15.43
C HIS A 168 -6.50 -18.40 13.98
N THR A 169 -5.42 -18.59 13.24
CA THR A 169 -5.41 -18.88 11.81
C THR A 169 -5.32 -20.38 11.57
N GLY A 170 -5.98 -20.87 10.53
CA GLY A 170 -5.89 -22.26 10.09
C GLY A 170 -4.75 -22.46 9.10
N ASP A 171 -4.26 -23.69 9.01
CA ASP A 171 -3.19 -24.05 8.09
C ASP A 171 -3.74 -24.20 6.67
N ILE A 172 -3.06 -23.61 5.71
CA ILE A 172 -3.39 -23.72 4.29
C ILE A 172 -2.11 -24.02 3.48
N PRO A 173 -2.15 -25.02 2.59
CA PRO A 173 -1.03 -25.28 1.68
C PRO A 173 -0.77 -24.09 0.73
N PRO A 174 0.49 -23.62 0.60
CA PRO A 174 0.84 -22.47 -0.24
C PRO A 174 0.41 -22.58 -1.71
N GLU A 175 0.35 -23.80 -2.25
CA GLU A 175 -0.08 -24.09 -3.63
C GLU A 175 -1.54 -23.73 -3.91
N LEU A 176 -2.37 -23.59 -2.87
CA LEU A 176 -3.77 -23.16 -2.99
C LEU A 176 -3.92 -21.62 -2.99
N LEU A 177 -2.81 -20.91 -2.85
CA LEU A 177 -2.72 -19.46 -2.91
C LEU A 177 -1.91 -19.07 -4.17
N PRO A 178 -2.52 -19.15 -5.36
CA PRO A 178 -1.88 -18.81 -6.62
C PRO A 178 -1.45 -17.34 -6.67
N SER A 179 -0.63 -16.97 -7.66
CA SER A 179 -0.24 -15.57 -7.88
C SER A 179 -1.45 -14.69 -8.18
N GLY A 180 -1.32 -13.38 -8.06
CA GLY A 180 -2.41 -12.44 -8.31
C GLY A 180 -2.93 -12.47 -9.75
N GLY A 181 -2.08 -12.81 -10.73
CA GLY A 181 -2.50 -13.03 -12.12
C GLY A 181 -3.35 -14.28 -12.24
N ASP A 182 -2.83 -15.42 -11.78
CA ASP A 182 -3.52 -16.72 -11.84
C ASP A 182 -4.85 -16.72 -11.04
N ALA A 183 -4.87 -16.03 -9.90
CA ALA A 183 -6.07 -15.83 -9.11
C ALA A 183 -7.11 -14.98 -9.87
N ALA A 184 -6.66 -13.91 -10.55
CA ALA A 184 -7.53 -13.06 -11.36
C ALA A 184 -8.11 -13.84 -12.55
N ASP A 185 -7.31 -14.67 -13.22
CA ASP A 185 -7.77 -15.54 -14.31
C ASP A 185 -8.81 -16.54 -13.80
N SER A 186 -8.56 -17.18 -12.65
CA SER A 186 -9.53 -18.08 -12.01
C SER A 186 -10.85 -17.36 -11.68
N TYR A 187 -10.77 -16.13 -11.15
CA TYR A 187 -11.95 -15.32 -10.85
C TYR A 187 -12.75 -14.97 -12.11
N MET A 188 -12.06 -14.58 -13.19
CA MET A 188 -12.72 -14.25 -14.45
C MET A 188 -13.40 -15.49 -15.07
N ASN A 189 -12.77 -16.66 -14.98
CA ASN A 189 -13.34 -17.92 -15.47
C ASN A 189 -14.57 -18.36 -14.67
N ASP A 190 -14.52 -18.23 -13.34
CA ASP A 190 -15.59 -18.72 -12.46
C ASP A 190 -16.78 -17.74 -12.33
N ILE A 191 -16.49 -16.43 -12.27
CA ILE A 191 -17.48 -15.40 -11.94
C ILE A 191 -17.84 -14.52 -13.15
N GLY A 192 -16.93 -14.35 -14.11
CA GLY A 192 -17.18 -13.57 -15.33
C GLY A 192 -17.34 -12.05 -15.13
N SER A 193 -16.92 -11.50 -13.98
CA SER A 193 -17.05 -10.07 -13.67
C SER A 193 -15.72 -9.31 -13.74
N ASN A 194 -15.79 -8.01 -14.07
CA ASN A 194 -14.59 -7.19 -14.28
C ASN A 194 -13.90 -6.83 -12.95
N LEU A 195 -12.62 -7.23 -12.85
CA LEU A 195 -11.71 -6.77 -11.80
C LEU A 195 -11.12 -5.39 -12.14
N LYS A 196 -10.77 -4.62 -11.12
CA LYS A 196 -9.94 -3.42 -11.27
C LYS A 196 -8.49 -3.88 -11.46
N LEU A 197 -7.97 -3.69 -12.66
CA LEU A 197 -6.57 -3.96 -12.98
C LEU A 197 -5.63 -2.85 -12.49
N PRO A 198 -4.33 -3.15 -12.27
CA PRO A 198 -3.32 -2.15 -12.00
C PRO A 198 -3.34 -1.03 -13.06
N ARG A 199 -3.20 0.21 -12.59
CA ARG A 199 -3.12 1.40 -13.43
C ARG A 199 -2.22 2.44 -12.76
N ASP A 200 -1.51 3.18 -13.59
CA ASP A 200 -0.71 4.31 -13.14
C ASP A 200 -1.61 5.49 -12.75
N PHE A 201 -1.05 6.37 -11.92
CA PHE A 201 -1.74 7.60 -11.54
C PHE A 201 -1.68 8.66 -12.64
N ALA A 202 -0.55 8.72 -13.35
CA ALA A 202 -0.31 9.58 -14.49
C ALA A 202 0.39 8.78 -15.60
N PRO A 203 0.21 9.14 -16.88
CA PRO A 203 0.86 8.45 -17.99
C PRO A 203 2.39 8.45 -17.83
N ASN A 204 3.04 7.33 -18.16
CA ASN A 204 4.49 7.29 -18.30
C ASN A 204 4.90 8.21 -19.47
N PRO A 205 5.75 9.22 -19.24
CA PRO A 205 6.12 10.16 -20.29
C PRO A 205 7.26 9.65 -21.19
N PHE A 206 7.97 8.59 -20.79
CA PHE A 206 9.12 8.05 -21.55
C PHE A 206 8.67 7.24 -22.76
N GLN A 207 9.41 7.37 -23.86
CA GLN A 207 9.18 6.59 -25.10
C GLN A 207 9.83 5.21 -25.04
N THR A 208 10.94 5.10 -24.30
CA THR A 208 11.73 3.87 -24.18
C THR A 208 11.97 3.50 -22.71
N GLU A 209 12.21 2.22 -22.45
CA GLU A 209 12.60 1.76 -21.12
C GLU A 209 14.00 2.26 -20.73
N ASP A 210 14.89 2.45 -21.71
CA ASP A 210 16.24 2.97 -21.48
C ASP A 210 16.22 4.40 -20.94
N ASP A 211 15.36 5.26 -21.47
CA ASP A 211 15.17 6.64 -20.98
C ASP A 211 14.65 6.67 -19.54
N MET A 212 13.70 5.79 -19.23
CA MET A 212 13.16 5.65 -17.89
C MET A 212 14.25 5.17 -16.92
N LEU A 213 15.03 4.17 -17.31
CA LEU A 213 16.12 3.62 -16.51
C LEU A 213 17.25 4.64 -16.32
N GLU A 214 17.56 5.45 -17.34
CA GLU A 214 18.50 6.57 -17.21
C GLU A 214 18.03 7.58 -16.16
N CYS A 215 16.74 7.94 -16.18
CA CYS A 215 16.14 8.83 -15.19
C CYS A 215 16.24 8.25 -13.77
N GLU A 216 15.88 6.98 -13.58
CA GLU A 216 15.94 6.30 -12.29
C GLU A 216 17.37 6.18 -11.75
N ASN A 217 18.32 5.84 -12.61
CA ASN A 217 19.74 5.75 -12.25
C ASN A 217 20.29 7.13 -11.86
N THR A 218 19.95 8.17 -12.61
CA THR A 218 20.36 9.55 -12.32
C THR A 218 19.81 10.03 -10.98
N LEU A 219 18.52 9.74 -10.70
CA LEU A 219 17.92 10.03 -9.41
C LEU A 219 18.62 9.29 -8.27
N THR A 220 18.91 8.00 -8.47
CA THR A 220 19.55 7.13 -7.47
C THR A 220 20.98 7.57 -7.18
N MET A 221 21.74 8.03 -8.17
CA MET A 221 23.08 8.60 -7.96
C MET A 221 23.03 9.85 -7.08
N ARG A 222 22.01 10.70 -7.25
CA ARG A 222 21.85 11.92 -6.45
C ARG A 222 21.28 11.65 -5.05
N TYR A 223 20.35 10.71 -4.95
CA TYR A 223 19.65 10.35 -3.71
C TYR A 223 19.75 8.84 -3.47
N PRO A 224 20.95 8.31 -3.13
CA PRO A 224 21.18 6.88 -2.98
C PRO A 224 20.42 6.27 -1.80
N ASN A 225 19.97 7.11 -0.86
CA ASN A 225 19.21 6.66 0.30
C ASN A 225 17.92 7.47 0.47
N LEU A 226 16.84 6.94 -0.11
CA LEU A 226 15.49 7.51 0.01
C LEU A 226 14.96 7.51 1.46
N GLN A 227 15.50 6.67 2.36
CA GLN A 227 15.15 6.71 3.79
C GLN A 227 15.46 8.07 4.40
N LEU A 228 16.56 8.72 3.99
CA LEU A 228 16.93 10.04 4.52
C LEU A 228 15.92 11.11 4.10
N LEU A 229 15.43 11.06 2.86
CA LEU A 229 14.42 11.99 2.36
C LEU A 229 13.12 11.88 3.13
N ILE A 230 12.59 10.66 3.25
CA ILE A 230 11.33 10.46 3.97
C ILE A 230 11.51 10.81 5.45
N SER A 231 12.60 10.38 6.09
CA SER A 231 12.83 10.64 7.51
C SER A 231 12.95 12.14 7.80
N ALA A 232 13.59 12.92 6.93
CA ALA A 232 13.63 14.38 7.06
C ALA A 232 12.21 14.97 7.00
N CYS A 233 11.41 14.59 6.00
CA CYS A 233 10.04 15.08 5.83
C CYS A 233 9.15 14.72 7.03
N LEU A 234 9.23 13.49 7.55
CA LEU A 234 8.47 13.06 8.73
C LEU A 234 8.85 13.85 9.99
N ASN A 235 10.07 14.38 10.06
CA ASN A 235 10.57 15.22 11.15
C ASN A 235 10.44 16.73 10.87
N ASN A 236 9.49 17.13 10.01
CA ASN A 236 9.20 18.53 9.67
C ASN A 236 10.31 19.27 8.92
N ASN A 237 11.24 18.55 8.29
CA ASN A 237 12.19 19.10 7.34
C ASN A 237 11.80 18.72 5.91
N ASP A 238 10.99 19.57 5.28
CA ASP A 238 10.38 19.30 3.98
C ASP A 238 11.34 19.53 2.80
N LYS A 239 12.36 20.38 2.98
CA LYS A 239 13.25 20.85 1.90
C LYS A 239 13.91 19.72 1.10
N PRO A 240 14.47 18.66 1.71
CA PRO A 240 15.08 17.56 0.95
C PRO A 240 14.11 16.84 0.02
N LEU A 241 12.85 16.65 0.45
CA LEU A 241 11.82 16.03 -0.39
C LEU A 241 11.45 16.95 -1.56
N GLN A 242 11.24 18.24 -1.29
CA GLN A 242 10.90 19.22 -2.33
C GLN A 242 12.01 19.32 -3.38
N ASP A 243 13.28 19.35 -2.95
CA ASP A 243 14.43 19.41 -3.85
C ASP A 243 14.54 18.13 -4.69
N ALA A 244 14.25 16.96 -4.11
CA ALA A 244 14.22 15.71 -4.84
C ALA A 244 13.10 15.66 -5.89
N VAL A 245 11.93 16.22 -5.58
CA VAL A 245 10.80 16.36 -6.52
C VAL A 245 11.17 17.24 -7.70
N GLU A 246 11.73 18.42 -7.45
CA GLU A 246 12.19 19.31 -8.54
C GLU A 246 13.28 18.66 -9.38
N TYR A 247 14.20 17.95 -8.74
CA TYR A 247 15.28 17.26 -9.43
C TYR A 247 14.75 16.17 -10.37
N ILE A 248 13.83 15.30 -9.91
CA ILE A 248 13.25 14.27 -10.79
C ILE A 248 12.50 14.89 -11.98
N ILE A 249 11.77 15.99 -11.76
CA ILE A 249 11.07 16.70 -12.85
C ILE A 249 12.08 17.23 -13.87
N GLN A 250 13.16 17.86 -13.40
CA GLN A 250 14.18 18.43 -14.28
C GLN A 250 14.88 17.37 -15.13
N ILE A 251 15.30 16.26 -14.54
CA ILE A 251 15.98 15.20 -15.29
C ILE A 251 15.03 14.52 -16.27
N THR A 252 13.75 14.32 -15.90
CA THR A 252 12.75 13.76 -16.81
C THR A 252 12.54 14.70 -18.01
N LYS A 253 12.34 16.00 -17.78
CA LYS A 253 12.18 16.98 -18.87
C LYS A 253 13.40 17.05 -19.79
N ASN A 254 14.62 16.95 -19.23
CA ASN A 254 15.86 16.95 -20.01
C ASN A 254 16.00 15.72 -20.90
N ILE A 255 15.58 14.54 -20.43
CA ILE A 255 15.63 13.30 -21.21
C ILE A 255 14.61 13.37 -22.36
N LEU A 256 13.39 13.84 -22.08
CA LEU A 256 12.33 13.97 -23.09
C LEU A 256 12.59 15.02 -24.16
N SER A 257 13.53 15.95 -23.93
CA SER A 257 13.92 16.98 -24.89
C SER A 257 15.07 16.60 -25.82
N ARG A 258 15.64 15.40 -25.68
CA ARG A 258 16.71 14.89 -26.56
C ARG A 258 16.14 14.41 -27.89
#